data_AF-A0A6A5UDN1-F1
#
_entry.id   AF-A0A6A5UDN1-F1
#
_cell.length_a   1.000
_cell.length_b   1.000
_cell.length_c   1.000
_cell.angle_alpha   90.00
_cell.angle_beta   90.00
_cell.angle_gamma   90.00
#
_symmetry.space_group_name_H-M   'P 1'
#
loop_
_entity.id
_entity.type
_entity.pdbx_description
1 polymer ?
#
loop_
_entity_poly.entity_id
_entity_poly.type
_entity_poly.pdbx_seq_one_letter_code
_entity_poly.pdbx_strand_id
1 'polypeptide(L)'
;MSDKPQIPPADVGSTLPSTATLPKTSTPSPPPALPAQENPDNEPRIPKPTHLKSPFFREPFRNHPASTIVSIIRAAIEAGGDVNGLDDDPYLGFNEGRPLDACLNFPHMCGDADPVDNLPVIELLLEHGADPRLKSRSTIFPPIYRARYYAGRELPEEVRVFWDRVLALFEEAIVRLEGKEKEEKAGKEVEV
;
A
#
# COMPACT_ATOMS: atom_id res chain seq x y z
N MET A 1 48.74 39.37 23.02
CA MET A 1 49.28 38.26 23.82
C MET A 1 48.08 37.42 24.23
N SER A 2 47.81 36.35 23.49
CA SER A 2 46.64 35.50 23.72
C SER A 2 47.14 34.06 23.80
N ASP A 3 47.15 33.55 25.02
CA ASP A 3 47.52 32.18 25.38
C ASP A 3 46.56 31.18 24.73
N LYS A 4 47.13 30.24 23.97
CA LYS A 4 46.45 29.03 23.50
C LYS A 4 46.64 27.92 24.54
N PRO A 5 45.59 27.20 24.95
CA PRO A 5 45.77 26.02 25.79
C PRO A 5 46.32 24.84 24.98
N GLN A 6 47.38 24.26 25.51
CA GLN A 6 48.14 23.11 25.01
C GLN A 6 47.49 21.81 25.49
N ILE A 7 47.07 20.95 24.56
CA ILE A 7 46.50 19.62 24.85
C ILE A 7 47.65 18.59 24.85
N PRO A 8 47.79 17.74 25.88
CA PRO A 8 48.81 16.68 25.91
C PRO A 8 48.40 15.44 25.09
N PRO A 9 49.38 14.63 24.63
CA PRO A 9 49.13 13.47 23.78
C PRO A 9 48.53 12.28 24.57
N ALA A 10 47.58 11.59 23.94
CA ALA A 10 47.00 10.36 24.45
C ALA A 10 48.00 9.20 24.36
N ASP A 11 48.12 8.51 25.48
CA ASP A 11 49.02 7.39 25.74
C ASP A 11 48.61 6.11 24.99
N VAL A 12 49.62 5.40 24.50
CA VAL A 12 49.55 4.18 23.70
C VAL A 12 49.62 2.97 24.63
N GLY A 13 48.46 2.38 24.93
CA GLY A 13 48.34 1.14 25.70
C GLY A 13 47.69 0.01 24.90
N SER A 14 48.37 -0.50 23.86
CA SER A 14 48.01 -1.78 23.23
C SER A 14 48.83 -2.90 23.85
N THR A 15 48.20 -3.73 24.67
CA THR A 15 48.74 -5.05 25.04
C THR A 15 47.56 -5.99 25.31
N LEU A 16 47.23 -6.83 24.31
CA LEU A 16 46.35 -7.99 24.47
C LEU A 16 47.23 -9.24 24.65
N PRO A 17 47.03 -10.06 25.68
CA PRO A 17 47.68 -11.36 25.78
C PRO A 17 46.88 -12.46 25.05
N SER A 18 47.62 -13.21 24.23
CA SER A 18 47.76 -14.67 24.33
C SER A 18 46.52 -15.56 24.18
N THR A 19 46.42 -16.16 22.98
CA THR A 19 46.10 -17.57 22.70
C THR A 19 45.38 -18.36 23.79
N ALA A 20 44.07 -18.56 23.59
CA ALA A 20 43.33 -19.67 24.18
C ALA A 20 42.97 -20.68 23.07
N THR A 21 43.64 -21.82 23.12
CA THR A 21 43.39 -23.02 22.32
C THR A 21 42.02 -23.59 22.67
N LEU A 22 41.09 -23.59 21.71
CA LEU A 22 39.80 -24.28 21.83
C LEU A 22 40.02 -25.81 21.74
N PRO A 23 39.40 -26.63 22.61
CA PRO A 23 39.38 -28.07 22.45
C PRO A 23 38.51 -28.44 21.24
N LYS A 24 39.03 -29.32 20.38
CA LYS A 24 38.30 -29.94 19.26
C LYS A 24 37.11 -30.72 19.82
N THR A 25 35.91 -30.15 19.73
CA THR A 25 34.67 -30.88 19.93
C THR A 25 34.48 -31.83 18.76
N SER A 26 34.41 -33.12 19.09
CA SER A 26 34.07 -34.20 18.18
C SER A 26 32.69 -33.92 17.58
N THR A 27 32.62 -33.80 16.26
CA THR A 27 31.38 -33.70 15.49
C THR A 27 30.60 -35.01 15.64
N PRO A 28 29.37 -35.01 16.21
CA PRO A 28 28.50 -36.17 16.06
C PRO A 28 28.08 -36.29 14.59
N SER A 29 28.11 -37.51 14.08
CA SER A 29 27.65 -37.85 12.72
C SER A 29 26.22 -37.34 12.49
N PRO A 30 25.89 -36.84 11.28
CA PRO A 30 24.52 -36.49 10.96
C PRO A 30 23.65 -37.76 11.01
N PRO A 31 22.44 -37.70 11.58
CA PRO A 31 21.50 -38.82 11.50
C PRO A 31 21.16 -39.11 10.03
N PRO A 32 20.83 -40.37 9.69
CA PRO A 32 20.42 -40.72 8.34
C PRO A 32 19.25 -39.83 7.89
N ALA A 33 19.34 -39.33 6.66
CA ALA A 33 18.30 -38.50 6.07
C ALA A 33 16.95 -39.22 6.18
N LEU A 34 16.02 -38.60 6.92
CA LEU A 34 14.63 -39.01 6.91
C LEU A 34 14.13 -38.91 5.45
N PRO A 35 13.36 -39.91 4.96
CA PRO A 35 12.74 -39.79 3.65
C PRO A 35 11.91 -38.49 3.62
N ALA A 36 12.05 -37.73 2.55
CA ALA A 36 11.28 -36.53 2.31
C ALA A 36 9.80 -36.82 2.55
N GLN A 37 9.25 -36.33 3.67
CA GLN A 37 7.81 -36.25 3.81
C GLN A 37 7.38 -35.18 2.82
N GLU A 38 6.79 -35.61 1.70
CA GLU A 38 5.96 -34.76 0.88
C GLU A 38 4.92 -34.11 1.79
N ASN A 39 5.09 -32.81 2.04
CA ASN A 39 4.05 -32.02 2.68
C ASN A 39 2.82 -32.08 1.76
N PRO A 40 1.68 -32.64 2.20
CA PRO A 40 0.47 -32.68 1.40
C PRO A 40 -0.13 -31.27 1.15
N ASP A 41 0.53 -30.22 1.65
CA ASP A 41 0.15 -28.81 1.50
C ASP A 41 0.68 -28.13 0.22
N ASN A 42 1.34 -28.87 -0.69
CA ASN A 42 1.85 -28.30 -1.95
C ASN A 42 0.84 -28.36 -3.12
N GLU A 43 -0.43 -28.62 -2.84
CA GLU A 43 -1.49 -28.28 -3.80
C GLU A 43 -1.59 -26.75 -3.89
N PRO A 44 -1.82 -26.18 -5.09
CA PRO A 44 -2.22 -24.79 -5.21
C PRO A 44 -3.49 -24.63 -4.39
N ARG A 45 -3.36 -24.06 -3.19
CA ARG A 45 -4.50 -23.80 -2.31
C ARG A 45 -5.44 -22.92 -3.10
N ILE A 46 -6.51 -23.53 -3.63
CA ILE A 46 -7.66 -22.82 -4.14
C ILE A 46 -8.04 -21.89 -2.99
N PRO A 47 -7.95 -20.55 -3.14
CA PRO A 47 -8.26 -19.64 -2.06
C PRO A 47 -9.64 -20.02 -1.56
N LYS A 48 -9.73 -20.44 -0.30
CA LYS A 48 -11.02 -20.68 0.35
C LYS A 48 -11.82 -19.40 0.10
N PRO A 49 -13.10 -19.49 -0.29
CA PRO A 49 -13.92 -18.31 -0.53
C PRO A 49 -13.90 -17.49 0.75
N THR A 50 -13.03 -16.50 0.75
CA THR A 50 -12.94 -15.49 1.78
C THR A 50 -14.30 -14.82 1.77
N HIS A 51 -14.79 -14.42 2.94
CA HIS A 51 -15.99 -13.61 3.06
C HIS A 51 -15.75 -12.20 2.48
N LEU A 52 -15.20 -12.12 1.25
CA LEU A 52 -15.00 -10.90 0.51
C LEU A 52 -16.37 -10.44 0.04
N LYS A 53 -16.95 -9.55 0.84
CA LYS A 53 -18.21 -8.89 0.51
C LYS A 53 -18.10 -8.06 -0.77
N SER A 54 -16.89 -7.76 -1.24
CA SER A 54 -16.67 -7.16 -2.54
C SER A 54 -15.34 -7.62 -3.16
N PRO A 55 -15.31 -7.81 -4.49
CA PRO A 55 -14.10 -8.17 -5.25
C PRO A 55 -13.02 -7.08 -5.22
N PHE A 56 -13.33 -5.89 -4.68
CA PHE A 56 -12.37 -4.81 -4.50
C PHE A 56 -11.56 -4.93 -3.19
N PHE A 57 -11.81 -5.90 -2.32
CA PHE A 57 -11.20 -5.90 -0.98
C PHE A 57 -10.25 -7.08 -0.72
N ARG A 58 -9.23 -6.81 0.11
CA ARG A 58 -8.13 -7.66 0.63
C ARG A 58 -7.20 -8.39 -0.34
N GLU A 59 -7.69 -9.20 -1.27
CA GLU A 59 -6.83 -10.03 -2.12
C GLU A 59 -6.19 -9.31 -3.31
N PRO A 60 -6.89 -8.41 -4.04
CA PRO A 60 -6.31 -7.80 -5.24
C PRO A 60 -5.11 -6.93 -4.92
N PHE A 61 -5.18 -6.18 -3.81
CA PHE A 61 -4.24 -5.09 -3.52
C PHE A 61 -3.00 -5.52 -2.73
N ARG A 62 -2.96 -6.76 -2.24
CA ARG A 62 -1.89 -7.21 -1.34
C ARG A 62 -0.83 -7.99 -2.10
N ASN A 63 0.41 -7.48 -2.14
CA ASN A 63 1.57 -8.16 -2.74
C ASN A 63 1.42 -8.53 -4.24
N HIS A 64 0.56 -7.82 -4.98
CA HIS A 64 0.41 -8.01 -6.43
C HIS A 64 0.97 -6.80 -7.18
N PRO A 65 1.58 -7.01 -8.36
CA PRO A 65 2.04 -5.90 -9.19
C PRO A 65 0.83 -5.10 -9.70
N ALA A 66 1.00 -3.81 -9.94
CA ALA A 66 -0.07 -2.91 -10.35
C ALA A 66 -0.88 -3.42 -11.57
N SER A 67 -0.24 -4.09 -12.53
CA SER A 67 -0.91 -4.68 -13.69
C SER A 67 -1.93 -5.77 -13.33
N THR A 68 -1.62 -6.60 -12.33
CA THR A 68 -2.55 -7.60 -11.79
C THR A 68 -3.70 -6.91 -11.08
N ILE A 69 -3.42 -5.89 -10.27
CA ILE A 69 -4.43 -5.11 -9.55
C ILE A 69 -5.43 -4.47 -10.54
N VAL A 70 -4.93 -3.81 -11.59
CA VAL A 70 -5.74 -3.22 -12.67
C VAL A 70 -6.65 -4.26 -13.31
N SER A 71 -6.14 -5.46 -13.59
CA SER A 71 -6.91 -6.52 -14.25
C SER A 71 -8.05 -7.01 -13.35
N ILE A 72 -7.78 -7.18 -12.06
CA ILE A 72 -8.79 -7.63 -11.08
C ILE A 72 -9.86 -6.56 -10.89
N ILE A 73 -9.47 -5.29 -10.74
CA ILE A 73 -10.40 -4.17 -10.58
C ILE A 73 -11.27 -4.00 -11.82
N ARG A 74 -10.68 -4.13 -13.01
CA ARG A 74 -11.44 -4.10 -14.26
C ARG A 74 -12.50 -5.19 -14.29
N ALA A 75 -12.12 -6.43 -13.98
CA ALA A 75 -13.07 -7.54 -13.92
C ALA A 75 -14.16 -7.31 -12.86
N ALA A 76 -13.82 -6.72 -11.71
CA ALA A 76 -14.77 -6.37 -10.66
C ALA A 76 -15.79 -5.31 -11.13
N ILE A 77 -15.33 -4.28 -11.83
CA ILE A 77 -16.19 -3.23 -12.40
C ILE A 77 -17.11 -3.83 -13.48
N GLU A 78 -16.57 -4.67 -14.37
CA GLU A 78 -17.34 -5.36 -15.41
C GLU A 78 -18.41 -6.29 -14.82
N ALA A 79 -18.15 -6.89 -13.66
CA ALA A 79 -19.13 -7.67 -12.91
C ALA A 79 -20.20 -6.82 -12.20
N GLY A 80 -20.19 -5.49 -12.38
CA GLY A 80 -21.12 -4.56 -11.73
C GLY A 80 -20.72 -4.16 -10.31
N GLY A 81 -19.45 -4.30 -9.96
CA GLY A 81 -18.93 -3.89 -8.66
C GLY A 81 -19.04 -2.37 -8.46
N ASP A 82 -19.43 -1.97 -7.25
CA ASP A 82 -19.48 -0.57 -6.85
C ASP A 82 -18.06 -0.05 -6.50
N VAL A 83 -17.54 0.86 -7.34
CA VAL A 83 -16.25 1.55 -7.11
C VAL A 83 -16.26 2.47 -5.89
N ASN A 84 -17.45 2.84 -5.42
CA ASN A 84 -17.69 3.57 -4.18
C ASN A 84 -18.22 2.63 -3.08
N GLY A 85 -18.09 1.32 -3.22
CA GLY A 85 -18.42 0.40 -2.14
C GLY A 85 -17.55 0.69 -0.91
N LEU A 86 -18.14 0.70 0.27
CA LEU A 86 -17.37 0.78 1.52
C LEU A 86 -17.04 -0.63 2.00
N ASP A 87 -15.78 -0.89 2.31
CA ASP A 87 -15.38 -2.08 3.05
C ASP A 87 -15.94 -2.01 4.47
N ASP A 88 -16.97 -2.82 4.71
CA ASP A 88 -17.69 -2.87 5.97
C ASP A 88 -17.11 -3.92 6.94
N ASP A 89 -15.98 -4.55 6.62
CA ASP A 89 -15.33 -5.56 7.47
C ASP A 89 -15.20 -5.02 8.92
N PRO A 90 -15.74 -5.75 9.92
CA PRO A 90 -15.72 -5.30 11.31
C PRO A 90 -14.33 -5.36 11.96
N TYR A 91 -13.36 -6.05 11.36
CA TYR A 91 -12.03 -6.19 11.93
C TYR A 91 -11.18 -4.94 11.66
N LEU A 92 -10.95 -4.15 12.70
CA LEU A 92 -10.11 -2.96 12.68
C LEU A 92 -8.69 -3.33 12.22
N GLY A 93 -8.21 -2.71 11.14
CA GLY A 93 -6.92 -3.04 10.51
C GLY A 93 -7.00 -4.07 9.39
N PHE A 94 -8.21 -4.58 9.08
CA PHE A 94 -8.52 -5.33 7.86
C PHE A 94 -9.56 -4.62 6.98
N ASN A 95 -10.04 -3.46 7.41
CA ASN A 95 -10.99 -2.63 6.69
C ASN A 95 -10.26 -1.51 5.94
N GLU A 96 -10.21 -1.65 4.62
CA GLU A 96 -9.39 -0.74 3.80
C GLU A 96 -10.13 0.53 3.38
N GLY A 97 -11.40 0.64 3.81
CA GLY A 97 -12.28 1.73 3.42
C GLY A 97 -12.81 1.49 2.01
N ARG A 98 -12.75 2.51 1.17
CA ARG A 98 -13.19 2.45 -0.22
C ARG A 98 -12.04 1.96 -1.12
N PRO A 99 -12.31 1.45 -2.32
CA PRO A 99 -11.26 1.05 -3.26
C PRO A 99 -10.18 2.13 -3.46
N LEU A 100 -10.61 3.39 -3.52
CA LEU A 100 -9.71 4.54 -3.65
C LEU A 100 -8.86 4.80 -2.38
N ASP A 101 -9.39 4.50 -1.19
CA ASP A 101 -8.65 4.60 0.06
C ASP A 101 -7.50 3.58 0.10
N ALA A 102 -7.79 2.34 -0.29
CA ALA A 102 -6.83 1.24 -0.32
C ALA A 102 -5.60 1.56 -1.18
N CYS A 103 -5.79 2.23 -2.32
CA CYS A 103 -4.71 2.63 -3.23
C CYS A 103 -3.75 3.66 -2.62
N LEU A 104 -4.22 4.47 -1.67
CA LEU A 104 -3.48 5.56 -1.06
C LEU A 104 -2.85 5.18 0.28
N ASN A 105 -2.94 3.93 0.72
CA ASN A 105 -2.64 3.54 2.09
C ASN A 105 -1.35 2.69 2.14
N PHE A 106 -0.23 3.42 2.15
CA PHE A 106 1.16 2.97 2.00
C PHE A 106 1.65 1.80 2.89
N PRO A 107 1.31 1.69 4.19
CA PRO A 107 2.03 0.77 5.07
C PRO A 107 1.45 -0.64 5.26
N HIS A 108 0.23 -0.96 4.80
CA HIS A 108 -0.43 -2.26 5.08
C HIS A 108 -0.80 -3.06 3.82
N MET A 109 -0.78 -2.44 2.63
CA MET A 109 -1.17 -3.08 1.37
C MET A 109 0.02 -3.43 0.46
N CYS A 110 1.01 -2.54 0.36
CA CYS A 110 2.03 -2.66 -0.68
C CYS A 110 3.22 -3.55 -0.32
N GLY A 111 3.46 -3.88 0.95
CA GLY A 111 4.71 -4.56 1.34
C GLY A 111 5.91 -3.72 0.87
N ASP A 112 6.70 -4.27 -0.05
CA ASP A 112 7.85 -3.59 -0.69
C ASP A 112 7.48 -2.84 -2.00
N ALA A 113 6.22 -2.89 -2.44
CA ALA A 113 5.80 -2.25 -3.69
C ALA A 113 5.81 -0.72 -3.54
N ASP A 114 6.33 -0.04 -4.56
CA ASP A 114 6.41 1.41 -4.56
C ASP A 114 4.99 1.98 -4.73
N PRO A 115 4.53 2.86 -3.85
CA PRO A 115 3.23 3.51 -4.01
C PRO A 115 3.02 4.22 -5.36
N VAL A 116 4.09 4.66 -6.03
CA VAL A 116 3.97 5.26 -7.37
C VAL A 116 3.40 4.29 -8.40
N ASP A 117 3.56 2.98 -8.17
CA ASP A 117 3.07 1.93 -9.07
C ASP A 117 1.53 1.84 -9.05
N ASN A 118 0.86 2.36 -8.02
CA ASN A 118 -0.60 2.32 -7.93
C ASN A 118 -1.31 3.36 -8.80
N LEU A 119 -0.57 4.26 -9.46
CA LEU A 119 -1.16 5.34 -10.26
C LEU A 119 -2.16 4.84 -11.33
N PRO A 120 -1.88 3.78 -12.12
CA PRO A 120 -2.83 3.26 -13.11
C PRO A 120 -4.12 2.73 -12.49
N VAL A 121 -4.06 2.24 -11.26
CA VAL A 121 -5.23 1.76 -10.52
C VAL A 121 -6.11 2.93 -10.09
N ILE A 122 -5.49 4.01 -9.59
CA ILE A 122 -6.18 5.23 -9.21
C ILE A 122 -6.90 5.83 -10.42
N GLU A 123 -6.21 5.94 -11.57
CA GLU A 123 -6.79 6.43 -12.82
C GLU A 123 -8.02 5.60 -13.23
N LEU A 124 -7.90 4.27 -13.23
CA LEU A 124 -9.02 3.37 -13.56
C LEU A 124 -10.23 3.59 -12.63
N LEU A 125 -10.02 3.68 -11.32
CA LEU A 125 -11.12 3.87 -10.37
C LEU A 125 -11.84 5.22 -10.61
N LEU A 126 -11.09 6.29 -10.87
CA LEU A 126 -11.67 7.62 -11.13
C LEU A 126 -12.42 7.68 -12.46
N GLU A 127 -11.90 7.03 -13.51
CA GLU A 127 -12.60 6.91 -14.81
C GLU A 127 -13.98 6.26 -14.66
N HIS A 128 -14.08 5.28 -13.76
CA HIS A 128 -15.32 4.58 -13.46
C HIS A 128 -16.18 5.24 -12.37
N GLY A 129 -15.81 6.45 -11.92
CA GLY A 129 -16.65 7.26 -11.04
C GLY A 129 -16.39 7.10 -9.54
N ALA A 130 -15.20 6.63 -9.15
CA ALA A 130 -14.79 6.70 -7.76
C ALA A 130 -14.75 8.17 -7.29
N ASP A 131 -15.42 8.48 -6.18
CA ASP A 131 -15.52 9.84 -5.67
C ASP A 131 -14.47 10.09 -4.56
N PRO A 132 -13.45 10.93 -4.81
CA PRO A 132 -12.39 11.23 -3.85
C PRO A 132 -12.83 12.10 -2.67
N ARG A 133 -14.08 12.60 -2.67
CA ARG A 133 -14.69 13.39 -1.59
C ARG A 133 -15.29 12.50 -0.51
N LEU A 134 -15.50 11.22 -0.80
CA LEU A 134 -16.11 10.29 0.14
C LEU A 134 -15.16 10.02 1.30
N LYS A 135 -15.70 10.06 2.52
CA LYS A 135 -14.89 9.85 3.73
C LYS A 135 -14.37 8.41 3.77
N SER A 136 -13.09 8.31 4.08
CA SER A 136 -12.47 7.04 4.42
C SER A 136 -12.92 6.57 5.79
N ARG A 137 -13.23 5.27 5.91
CA ARG A 137 -13.40 4.64 7.23
C ARG A 137 -12.07 4.34 7.91
N SER A 138 -11.03 4.05 7.13
CA SER A 138 -9.69 3.73 7.65
C SER A 138 -9.00 4.98 8.22
N THR A 139 -9.20 6.12 7.56
CA THR A 139 -8.39 7.33 7.83
C THR A 139 -9.22 8.51 8.35
N ILE A 140 -10.55 8.35 8.43
CA ILE A 140 -11.55 9.36 8.86
C ILE A 140 -11.68 10.55 7.88
N PHE A 141 -10.65 10.83 7.07
CA PHE A 141 -10.62 11.89 6.08
C PHE A 141 -10.88 11.37 4.66
N PRO A 142 -11.37 12.21 3.73
CA PRO A 142 -11.49 11.84 2.32
C PRO A 142 -10.12 11.66 1.63
N PRO A 143 -10.03 10.81 0.58
CA PRO A 143 -8.84 10.67 -0.27
C PRO A 143 -8.21 12.00 -0.71
N ILE A 144 -9.02 12.97 -1.15
CA ILE A 144 -8.51 14.27 -1.60
C ILE A 144 -7.81 15.06 -0.50
N TYR A 145 -8.23 14.91 0.75
CA TYR A 145 -7.56 15.58 1.87
C TYR A 145 -6.13 15.07 2.02
N ARG A 146 -5.94 13.76 1.87
CA ARG A 146 -4.62 13.12 1.92
C ARG A 146 -3.73 13.60 0.77
N ALA A 147 -4.25 13.63 -0.46
CA ALA A 147 -3.49 14.11 -1.62
C ALA A 147 -3.01 15.56 -1.41
N ARG A 148 -3.89 16.45 -0.94
CA ARG A 148 -3.52 17.84 -0.59
C ARG A 148 -2.48 17.92 0.51
N TYR A 149 -2.62 17.08 1.54
CA TYR A 149 -1.69 17.05 2.66
C TYR A 149 -0.27 16.71 2.21
N TYR A 150 -0.09 15.75 1.29
CA TYR A 150 1.25 15.34 0.85
C TYR A 150 1.82 16.18 -0.30
N ALA A 151 1.00 16.69 -1.22
CA ALA A 151 1.45 17.59 -2.28
C ALA A 151 2.11 18.87 -1.72
N GLY A 152 1.67 19.34 -0.55
CA GLY A 152 2.23 20.52 0.11
C GLY A 152 3.49 20.28 0.95
N ARG A 153 4.09 19.08 0.94
CA ARG A 153 5.23 18.73 1.79
C ARG A 153 6.53 18.58 1.01
N GLU A 154 7.63 18.81 1.70
CA GLU A 154 8.97 18.43 1.23
C GLU A 154 9.13 16.90 1.32
N LEU A 155 8.99 16.24 0.19
CA LEU A 155 9.15 14.80 -0.01
C LEU A 155 10.18 14.56 -1.13
N PRO A 156 10.71 13.33 -1.26
CA PRO A 156 11.49 12.94 -2.45
C PRO A 156 10.73 13.30 -3.73
N GLU A 157 11.46 13.72 -4.76
CA GLU A 157 10.87 14.25 -6.00
C GLU A 157 9.86 13.29 -6.63
N GLU A 158 10.18 12.00 -6.69
CA GLU A 158 9.32 10.94 -7.23
C GLU A 158 7.97 10.88 -6.49
N VAL A 159 8.01 10.91 -5.16
CA VAL A 159 6.83 10.87 -4.30
C VAL A 159 6.01 12.16 -4.43
N ARG A 160 6.68 13.32 -4.55
CA ARG A 160 6.01 14.61 -4.77
C ARG A 160 5.29 14.63 -6.12
N VAL A 161 5.95 14.22 -7.20
CA VAL A 161 5.36 14.14 -8.54
C VAL A 161 4.14 13.22 -8.55
N PHE A 162 4.23 12.08 -7.85
CA PHE A 162 3.09 11.19 -7.67
C PHE A 162 1.92 11.89 -6.98
N TRP A 163 2.14 12.55 -5.85
CA TRP A 163 1.06 13.23 -5.12
C TRP A 163 0.47 14.42 -5.86
N ASP A 164 1.29 15.20 -6.56
CA ASP A 164 0.85 16.28 -7.44
C ASP A 164 -0.06 15.73 -8.55
N ARG A 165 0.32 14.59 -9.14
CA ARG A 165 -0.47 13.91 -10.17
C ARG A 165 -1.79 13.37 -9.62
N VAL A 166 -1.77 12.70 -8.47
CA VAL A 166 -2.98 12.18 -7.81
C VAL A 166 -3.93 13.31 -7.45
N LEU A 167 -3.42 14.43 -6.94
CA LEU A 167 -4.23 15.60 -6.63
C LEU A 167 -4.91 16.16 -7.88
N ALA A 168 -4.17 16.33 -8.97
CA ALA A 168 -4.73 16.79 -10.24
C ALA A 168 -5.84 15.85 -10.75
N LEU A 169 -5.61 14.54 -10.72
CA LEU A 169 -6.61 13.54 -11.10
C LEU A 169 -7.88 13.61 -10.25
N PHE A 170 -7.76 13.84 -8.94
CA PHE A 170 -8.92 13.99 -8.06
C PHE A 170 -9.72 15.24 -8.37
N GLU A 171 -9.06 16.38 -8.59
CA GLU A 171 -9.76 17.62 -8.93
C GLU A 171 -10.49 17.51 -10.28
N GLU A 172 -9.86 16.88 -11.28
CA GLU A 172 -10.51 16.57 -12.55
C GLU A 172 -11.72 15.63 -12.36
N ALA A 173 -11.58 14.57 -11.56
CA ALA A 173 -12.66 13.62 -11.31
C ALA A 173 -13.85 14.30 -10.62
N ILE A 174 -13.61 15.19 -9.66
CA ILE A 174 -14.66 15.97 -8.98
C ILE A 174 -15.42 16.81 -9.99
N VAL A 175 -14.72 17.55 -10.86
CA VAL A 175 -15.37 18.37 -11.89
C VAL A 175 -16.24 17.51 -12.82
N ARG A 176 -15.76 16.32 -13.21
CA ARG A 176 -16.54 15.37 -14.02
C ARG A 176 -17.80 14.88 -13.28
N LEU A 177 -17.68 14.54 -12.00
CA LEU A 177 -18.80 14.06 -11.19
C LEU A 177 -19.86 15.17 -11.00
N GLU A 178 -19.44 16.39 -10.72
CA GLU A 178 -20.36 17.54 -10.61
C GLU A 178 -21.08 17.86 -11.93
N GLY A 179 -20.41 17.66 -13.07
CA GLY A 179 -21.03 17.76 -14.39
C GLY A 179 -22.15 16.75 -14.57
N LYS A 180 -21.88 15.46 -14.27
CA LYS A 180 -22.88 14.38 -14.36
C LYS A 180 -24.06 14.60 -13.41
N GLU A 181 -23.80 15.03 -12.18
CA GLU A 181 -24.86 15.35 -11.20
C GLU A 181 -25.80 16.47 -11.69
N LYS A 182 -25.27 17.45 -12.44
CA LYS A 182 -26.08 18.53 -13.03
C LYS A 182 -26.91 18.04 -14.21
N GLU A 183 -26.34 17.20 -15.08
CA GLU A 183 -27.04 16.60 -16.22
C GLU A 183 -28.18 15.68 -15.76
N GLU A 184 -27.96 14.86 -14.73
CA GLU A 184 -29.01 14.00 -14.17
C GLU A 184 -30.15 14.79 -13.53
N LYS A 185 -29.85 15.91 -12.86
CA LYS A 185 -30.87 16.80 -12.30
C LYS A 185 -31.67 17.50 -13.41
N ALA A 186 -30.99 17.98 -14.45
CA ALA A 186 -31.64 18.63 -15.60
C ALA A 186 -32.53 17.65 -16.38
N GLY A 187 -32.11 16.39 -16.56
CA GLY A 187 -32.92 15.36 -17.22
C GLY A 187 -34.18 15.01 -16.43
N LYS A 188 -34.12 14.96 -15.10
CA LYS A 188 -35.28 14.69 -14.23
C LYS A 188 -36.27 15.86 -14.15
N GLU A 189 -35.85 17.09 -14.38
CA GLU A 189 -36.76 18.26 -14.40
C GLU A 189 -37.52 18.42 -15.73
N VAL A 190 -37.07 17.79 -16.81
CA VAL A 190 -37.73 17.84 -18.14
C VAL A 190 -38.81 16.76 -18.31
N GLU A 191 -38.80 15.73 -17.46
CA GLU A 191 -39.74 14.59 -17.51
C GLU A 191 -40.95 14.75 -16.55
N VAL A 192 -41.13 15.92 -15.94
CA VAL A 192 -42.21 16.25 -14.99
C VAL A 192 -43.22 17.22 -15.59
#